data_AF-A0A2I0TSQ5-F1
#
_entry.id   AF-A0A2I0TSQ5-F1
#
_cell.length_a   1.000
_cell.length_b   1.000
_cell.length_c   1.000
_cell.angle_alpha   90.00
_cell.angle_beta   90.00
_cell.angle_gamma   90.00
#
_symmetry.space_group_name_H-M   'P 1'
#
loop_
_entity.id
_entity.type
_entity.pdbx_description
1 polymer ?
#
loop_
_entity_poly.entity_id
_entity_poly.type
_entity_poly.pdbx_seq_one_letter_code
_entity_poly.pdbx_strand_id
1 'polypeptide(L)'
;MDEQGGSGKTWTEEGSLQKVEKGTGHLEYRNVVRLCRDATRKARDPLEFNLARDVKDNKKGFFKYISSKRKIRENVGPLLNKVGALVMEDAEKAQLLNAFFASVFTAKAGPQESQTLEVRERAWR
;
A
#
# COMPACT_ATOMS: atom_id res chain seq x y z
N MET A 1 18.44 33.57 -16.43
CA MET A 1 19.71 34.30 -16.28
C MET A 1 20.12 34.17 -14.82
N ASP A 2 20.31 32.96 -14.31
CA ASP A 2 21.46 32.05 -14.50
C ASP A 2 22.65 32.46 -13.62
N GLU A 3 22.53 32.23 -12.31
CA GLU A 3 23.70 32.14 -11.43
C GLU A 3 24.23 30.70 -11.45
N GLN A 4 25.19 30.43 -12.34
CA GLN A 4 25.99 29.22 -12.29
C GLN A 4 27.06 29.38 -11.21
N GLY A 5 26.95 28.61 -10.13
CA GLY A 5 27.95 28.51 -9.06
C GLY A 5 29.30 28.02 -9.60
N GLY A 6 30.30 28.89 -9.56
CA GLY A 6 31.66 28.64 -10.04
C GLY A 6 32.47 27.72 -9.13
N SER A 7 33.05 26.69 -9.74
CA SER A 7 34.10 25.83 -9.16
C SER A 7 35.39 26.64 -8.96
N GLY A 8 35.73 26.99 -7.72
CA GLY A 8 37.01 27.63 -7.40
C GLY A 8 38.21 26.76 -7.77
N LYS A 9 39.13 27.31 -8.56
CA LYS A 9 40.44 26.71 -8.88
C LYS A 9 41.51 27.61 -8.31
N THR A 10 42.39 27.08 -7.45
CA THR A 10 43.57 27.80 -6.95
C THR A 10 44.78 27.42 -7.78
N TRP A 11 45.61 28.40 -8.12
CA TRP A 11 46.82 28.23 -8.92
C TRP A 11 48.04 27.98 -8.01
N THR A 12 48.88 27.02 -8.36
CA THR A 12 50.23 26.83 -7.84
C THR A 12 51.20 26.76 -9.01
N GLU A 13 52.38 27.39 -8.86
CA GLU A 13 53.36 27.69 -9.92
C GLU A 13 54.12 26.50 -10.51
N GLU A 14 53.81 25.26 -10.14
CA GLU A 14 54.33 24.09 -10.86
C GLU A 14 53.18 23.35 -11.54
N GLY A 15 53.17 23.46 -12.88
CA GLY A 15 52.14 22.93 -13.73
C GLY A 15 51.95 21.42 -13.56
N SER A 16 50.91 21.05 -12.83
CA SER A 16 50.25 19.77 -12.99
C SER A 16 48.75 19.97 -12.85
N LEU A 17 48.05 19.91 -13.98
CA LEU A 17 46.60 19.74 -14.02
C LEU A 17 46.26 18.37 -13.42
N GLN A 18 46.16 18.29 -12.10
CA GLN A 18 45.46 17.18 -11.47
C GLN A 18 43.97 17.40 -11.69
N LYS A 19 43.44 16.73 -12.71
CA LYS A 19 42.01 16.52 -12.84
C LYS A 19 41.60 15.77 -11.57
N VAL A 20 40.89 16.44 -10.65
CA VAL A 20 40.17 15.73 -9.59
C VAL A 20 39.28 14.74 -10.31
N GLU A 21 39.66 13.46 -10.28
CA GLU A 21 38.78 12.38 -10.67
C GLU A 21 37.56 12.48 -9.76
N LYS A 22 36.49 13.09 -10.26
CA LYS A 22 35.15 12.78 -9.78
C LYS A 22 34.87 11.36 -10.25
N GLY A 23 35.49 10.39 -9.60
CA GLY A 23 35.59 9.02 -10.10
C GLY A 23 35.56 8.05 -8.93
N THR A 24 34.97 6.89 -9.16
CA THR A 24 34.96 5.76 -8.24
C THR A 24 33.92 5.87 -7.11
N GLY A 25 34.05 6.76 -6.12
CA GLY A 25 33.21 6.70 -4.90
C GLY A 25 31.68 6.74 -5.12
N HIS A 26 31.19 7.65 -5.97
CA HIS A 26 29.75 7.77 -6.27
C HIS A 26 29.21 6.61 -7.11
N LEU A 27 30.02 6.07 -8.02
CA LEU A 27 29.65 4.94 -8.88
C LEU A 27 29.62 3.64 -8.08
N GLU A 28 30.61 3.43 -7.22
CA GLU A 28 30.68 2.29 -6.29
C GLU A 28 29.48 2.31 -5.33
N TYR A 29 29.18 3.46 -4.70
CA TYR A 29 27.98 3.60 -3.86
C TYR A 29 26.70 3.21 -4.61
N ARG A 30 26.52 3.73 -5.83
CA ARG A 30 25.35 3.42 -6.66
C ARG A 30 25.29 1.93 -7.03
N ASN A 31 26.42 1.30 -7.31
CA ASN A 31 26.50 -0.13 -7.61
C ASN A 31 26.12 -0.97 -6.39
N VAL A 32 26.59 -0.61 -5.19
CA VAL A 32 26.21 -1.27 -3.94
C VAL A 32 24.70 -1.16 -3.69
N VAL A 33 24.11 0.03 -3.83
CA VAL A 33 22.66 0.23 -3.68
C VAL A 33 21.86 -0.64 -4.66
N ARG A 34 22.32 -0.75 -5.91
CA ARG A 34 21.71 -1.62 -6.93
C ARG A 34 21.79 -3.08 -6.53
N LEU A 35 22.95 -3.56 -6.13
CA LEU A 35 23.16 -4.95 -5.70
C LEU A 35 22.27 -5.31 -4.51
N CYS A 36 22.16 -4.43 -3.50
CA CYS A 36 21.27 -4.64 -2.37
C CYS A 36 19.80 -4.70 -2.80
N ARG A 37 19.37 -3.82 -3.72
CA ARG A 37 18.00 -3.83 -4.25
C ARG A 37 17.70 -5.09 -5.05
N ASP A 38 18.65 -5.54 -5.86
CA ASP A 38 18.52 -6.75 -6.67
C ASP A 38 18.50 -8.01 -5.81
N ALA A 39 19.36 -8.10 -4.80
CA ALA A 39 19.34 -9.19 -3.83
C ALA A 39 17.99 -9.22 -3.09
N THR A 40 17.48 -8.05 -2.68
CA THR A 40 16.17 -7.91 -2.03
C THR A 40 15.03 -8.37 -2.94
N ARG A 41 15.07 -8.02 -4.25
CA ARG A 41 14.07 -8.47 -5.23
C ARG A 41 14.13 -9.98 -5.41
N LYS A 42 15.31 -10.52 -5.72
CA LYS A 42 15.52 -11.96 -5.94
C LYS A 42 15.12 -12.81 -4.72
N ALA A 43 15.32 -12.30 -3.51
CA ALA A 43 14.90 -12.99 -2.29
C ALA A 43 13.37 -12.99 -2.11
N ARG A 44 12.66 -12.00 -2.65
CA ARG A 44 11.19 -11.88 -2.57
C ARG A 44 10.49 -12.69 -3.66
N ASP A 45 11.06 -12.78 -4.87
CA ASP A 45 10.44 -13.41 -6.03
C ASP A 45 9.87 -14.82 -5.75
N PRO A 46 10.57 -15.74 -5.05
CA PRO A 46 10.05 -17.08 -4.78
C PRO A 46 8.82 -17.07 -3.85
N LEU A 47 8.82 -16.18 -2.85
CA LEU A 47 7.68 -16.04 -1.93
C LEU A 47 6.44 -15.53 -2.68
N GLU A 48 6.60 -14.48 -3.49
CA GLU A 48 5.51 -13.90 -4.27
C GLU A 48 4.96 -14.89 -5.30
N PHE A 49 5.84 -15.63 -5.98
CA PHE A 49 5.45 -16.68 -6.91
C PHE A 49 4.60 -17.77 -6.24
N ASN A 50 5.04 -18.29 -5.09
CA ASN A 50 4.27 -19.31 -4.36
C ASN A 50 2.91 -18.78 -3.90
N LEU A 51 2.84 -17.54 -3.40
CA LEU A 51 1.57 -16.91 -3.00
C LEU A 51 0.59 -16.76 -4.18
N ALA A 52 1.10 -16.40 -5.35
CA ALA A 52 0.28 -16.25 -6.56
C ALA A 52 -0.20 -17.62 -7.10
N ARG A 53 0.69 -18.61 -7.13
CA ARG A 53 0.37 -19.97 -7.56
C ARG A 53 -0.70 -20.59 -6.65
N ASP A 54 -0.52 -20.47 -5.34
CA ASP A 54 -1.35 -21.13 -4.34
C ASP A 54 -2.56 -20.28 -3.94
N VAL A 55 -2.93 -19.25 -4.73
CA VAL A 55 -4.02 -18.33 -4.40
C VAL A 55 -5.36 -19.04 -4.24
N LYS A 56 -5.60 -20.13 -4.99
CA LYS A 56 -6.85 -20.90 -4.90
C LYS A 56 -6.98 -21.59 -3.55
N ASP A 57 -5.90 -22.19 -3.07
CA ASP A 57 -5.84 -23.00 -1.84
C ASP A 57 -5.57 -22.13 -0.61
N ASN A 58 -4.88 -21.01 -0.76
CA ASN A 58 -4.47 -20.09 0.29
C ASN A 58 -4.80 -18.62 -0.04
N LYS A 59 -6.09 -18.35 -0.34
CA LYS A 59 -6.61 -16.99 -0.58
C LYS A 59 -6.21 -16.03 0.54
N LYS A 60 -6.33 -16.46 1.80
CA LYS A 60 -6.03 -15.65 2.98
C LYS A 60 -4.56 -15.22 3.04
N GLY A 61 -3.63 -16.13 2.74
CA GLY A 61 -2.20 -15.83 2.71
C GLY A 61 -1.84 -14.80 1.65
N PHE A 62 -2.40 -14.95 0.44
CA PHE A 62 -2.21 -13.99 -0.65
C PHE A 62 -2.69 -12.58 -0.28
N PHE A 63 -3.95 -12.43 0.15
CA PHE A 63 -4.49 -11.13 0.51
C PHE A 63 -3.81 -10.52 1.75
N LYS A 64 -3.38 -11.33 2.71
CA LYS A 64 -2.56 -10.87 3.85
C LYS A 64 -1.21 -10.32 3.40
N TYR A 65 -0.55 -10.96 2.44
CA TYR A 65 0.69 -10.44 1.88
C TYR A 65 0.46 -9.10 1.19
N ILE A 66 -0.54 -9.01 0.31
CA ILE A 66 -0.90 -7.78 -0.38
C ILE A 66 -1.23 -6.65 0.60
N SER A 67 -2.04 -6.90 1.62
CA SER A 67 -2.38 -5.90 2.63
C SER A 67 -1.16 -5.45 3.45
N SER A 68 -0.23 -6.36 3.76
CA SER A 68 1.02 -6.02 4.45
C SER A 68 1.99 -5.16 3.61
N LYS A 69 1.88 -5.22 2.28
CA LYS A 69 2.69 -4.42 1.35
C LYS A 69 2.08 -3.06 1.01
N ARG A 70 0.78 -2.89 1.21
CA ARG A 70 0.10 -1.60 1.00
C ARG A 70 0.57 -0.62 2.07
N LYS A 71 0.97 0.59 1.64
CA LYS A 71 1.44 1.68 2.53
C LYS A 71 0.29 2.36 3.29
N ILE A 72 -0.92 2.31 2.73
CA ILE A 72 -2.12 2.93 3.28
C ILE A 72 -2.87 1.87 4.09
N ARG A 73 -3.24 2.22 5.32
CA ARG A 73 -4.19 1.43 6.11
C ARG A 73 -5.55 1.51 5.43
N GLU A 74 -6.17 0.37 5.14
CA GLU A 74 -7.54 0.33 4.62
C GLU A 74 -8.46 0.92 5.69
N ASN A 75 -8.70 2.23 5.61
CA ASN A 75 -9.73 2.91 6.38
C ASN A 75 -10.84 3.32 5.43
N VAL A 76 -12.07 3.34 5.95
CA VAL A 76 -13.14 4.04 5.27
C VAL A 76 -12.78 5.52 5.33
N GLY A 77 -12.76 6.17 4.16
CA GLY A 77 -12.57 7.61 4.09
C GLY A 77 -13.62 8.37 4.90
N PRO A 78 -13.45 9.68 5.10
CA PRO A 78 -14.44 10.47 5.84
C PRO A 78 -15.84 10.30 5.24
N LEU A 79 -16.83 10.02 6.09
CA LEU A 79 -18.22 9.89 5.70
C LEU A 79 -19.01 11.13 6.11
N LEU A 80 -20.07 11.45 5.39
CA LEU A 80 -21.04 12.47 5.84
C LEU A 80 -22.19 11.78 6.56
N ASN A 81 -22.54 12.27 7.74
CA ASN A 81 -23.75 11.83 8.43
C ASN A 81 -25.01 12.49 7.83
N LYS A 82 -26.18 12.16 8.38
CA LYS A 82 -27.48 12.70 7.93
C LYS A 82 -27.59 14.22 8.01
N VAL A 83 -26.79 14.86 8.86
CA VAL A 83 -26.77 16.31 9.08
C VAL A 83 -25.65 16.99 8.26
N GLY A 84 -24.94 16.23 7.41
CA GLY A 84 -23.85 16.73 6.59
C GLY A 84 -22.53 16.96 7.35
N ALA A 85 -22.41 16.45 8.59
CA ALA A 85 -21.16 16.53 9.35
C ALA A 85 -20.22 15.37 9.00
N LEU A 86 -18.92 15.67 8.99
CA LEU A 86 -17.87 14.75 8.59
C LEU A 86 -17.48 13.82 9.75
N VAL A 87 -17.63 12.51 9.53
CA VAL A 87 -17.36 11.44 10.48
C VAL A 87 -15.99 10.84 10.17
N MET A 88 -15.06 10.96 11.11
CA MET A 88 -13.69 10.44 10.97
C MET A 88 -13.44 9.19 11.81
N GLU A 89 -14.11 9.05 12.95
CA GLU A 89 -13.92 7.94 13.89
C GLU A 89 -14.44 6.63 13.30
N ASP A 90 -13.65 5.56 13.43
CA ASP A 90 -13.97 4.25 12.84
C ASP A 90 -15.24 3.63 13.46
N ALA A 91 -15.49 3.83 14.76
CA ALA A 91 -16.69 3.34 15.43
C ALA A 91 -17.96 4.06 14.94
N GLU A 92 -17.91 5.38 14.80
CA GLU A 92 -19.02 6.19 14.28
C GLU A 92 -19.32 5.85 12.81
N LYS A 93 -18.27 5.68 11.98
CA LYS A 93 -18.43 5.24 10.58
C LYS A 93 -19.11 3.86 10.50
N ALA A 94 -18.74 2.93 11.37
CA ALA A 94 -19.35 1.60 11.43
C ALA A 94 -20.83 1.67 11.80
N GLN A 95 -21.20 2.47 12.81
CA GLN A 95 -22.59 2.69 13.20
C GLN A 95 -23.42 3.32 12.08
N LEU A 96 -22.87 4.33 11.39
CA LEU A 96 -23.54 5.00 10.27
C LEU A 96 -23.83 4.04 9.11
N LEU A 97 -22.83 3.24 8.71
CA LEU A 97 -22.99 2.24 7.66
C LEU A 97 -23.97 1.14 8.07
N ASN A 98 -23.92 0.68 9.32
CA ASN A 98 -24.85 -0.33 9.84
C ASN A 98 -26.31 0.18 9.81
N ALA A 99 -26.54 1.43 10.23
CA ALA A 99 -27.86 2.06 10.19
C ALA A 99 -28.37 2.23 8.75
N PHE A 100 -27.49 2.63 7.81
CA PHE A 100 -27.84 2.71 6.39
C PHE A 100 -28.22 1.34 5.82
N PHE A 101 -27.41 0.31 6.12
CA PHE A 101 -27.68 -1.05 5.69
C PHE A 101 -29.05 -1.53 6.19
N ALA A 102 -29.33 -1.41 7.50
CA ALA A 102 -30.62 -1.78 8.08
C ALA A 102 -31.81 -1.04 7.45
N SER A 103 -31.63 0.23 7.08
CA SER A 103 -32.67 1.04 6.42
C SER A 103 -33.05 0.55 5.03
N VAL A 104 -32.17 -0.18 4.32
CA VAL A 104 -32.49 -0.77 3.00
C VAL A 104 -33.32 -2.04 3.15
N PHE A 105 -33.23 -2.72 4.30
CA PHE A 105 -33.93 -3.97 4.59
C PHE A 105 -35.25 -3.77 5.37
N THR A 106 -35.78 -2.56 5.46
CA THR A 106 -37.14 -2.35 5.97
C THR A 106 -38.16 -2.88 4.97
N ALA A 107 -38.46 -4.18 5.08
CA ALA A 107 -39.66 -4.76 4.51
C ALA A 107 -40.86 -3.97 5.06
N LYS A 108 -41.73 -3.46 4.18
CA LYS A 108 -43.08 -3.13 4.60
C LYS A 108 -43.70 -4.42 5.08
N ALA A 109 -43.75 -4.61 6.40
CA ALA A 109 -44.53 -5.66 7.01
C ALA A 109 -46.01 -5.37 6.71
N GLY A 110 -46.50 -5.84 5.56
CA GLY A 110 -47.80 -6.50 5.57
C GLY A 110 -47.67 -7.76 6.44
N PRO A 111 -48.74 -8.25 7.08
CA PRO A 111 -48.67 -9.47 7.87
C PRO A 111 -48.35 -10.62 6.90
N GLN A 112 -47.12 -11.10 6.91
CA GLN A 112 -46.75 -12.29 6.14
C GLN A 112 -45.76 -13.11 6.98
N GLU A 113 -46.11 -14.38 7.07
CA GLU A 113 -45.64 -15.38 8.01
C GLU A 113 -44.12 -15.57 7.97
N SER A 114 -43.58 -15.87 9.14
CA SER A 114 -42.21 -16.31 9.35
C SER A 114 -41.91 -17.54 8.49
N GLN A 115 -41.20 -17.37 7.38
CA GLN A 115 -40.47 -18.47 6.78
C GLN A 115 -39.14 -18.60 7.52
N THR A 116 -39.06 -19.65 8.33
CA THR A 116 -37.85 -20.20 8.93
C THR A 116 -36.76 -20.29 7.85
N LEU A 117 -35.77 -19.42 7.94
CA LEU A 117 -34.59 -19.47 7.10
C LEU A 117 -33.74 -20.66 7.58
N GLU A 118 -33.94 -21.82 6.95
CA GLU A 118 -33.05 -22.96 7.12
C GLU A 118 -31.63 -22.50 6.75
N VAL A 119 -30.77 -22.41 7.76
CA VAL A 119 -29.34 -22.12 7.64
C VAL A 119 -28.72 -23.25 6.81
N ARG A 120 -28.66 -23.05 5.50
CA ARG A 120 -27.83 -23.89 4.64
C ARG A 120 -26.39 -23.44 4.83
N GLU A 121 -25.65 -24.19 5.64
CA GLU A 121 -24.19 -24.14 5.69
C GLU A 121 -23.64 -24.34 4.28
N ARG A 122 -23.32 -23.24 3.60
CA ARG A 122 -22.42 -23.28 2.44
C ARG A 122 -21.00 -23.26 3.00
N ALA A 123 -20.46 -24.46 3.19
CA ALA A 123 -19.03 -24.70 3.25
C ALA A 123 -18.40 -24.15 1.97
N TRP A 124 -17.78 -22.99 2.06
CA TRP A 124 -16.98 -22.41 0.98
C TRP A 124 -15.72 -23.26 0.82
N ARG A 125 -15.62 -23.98 -0.31
CA ARG A 125 -14.37 -24.59 -0.79
C ARG A 125 -13.47 -23.54 -1.45
#